data_AF-A0A6P0P565-F1
#
_entry.id   AF-A0A6P0P565-F1
#
_cell.length_a   1.000
_cell.length_b   1.000
_cell.length_c   1.000
_cell.angle_alpha   90.00
_cell.angle_beta   90.00
_cell.angle_gamma   90.00
#
_symmetry.space_group_name_H-M   'P 1'
#
loop_
_entity.id
_entity.type
_entity.pdbx_description
1 polymer ?
#
loop_
_entity_poly.entity_id
_entity_poly.type
_entity_poly.pdbx_seq_one_letter_code
_entity_poly.pdbx_strand_id
1 'polypeptide(L)'
;MRGVTESFKSYKELSYKHYLEKLKNKPQLPKYRKKGGLGVITYPKQALRLKGNQVRVPLGKKVKAAFKIDSFWLNFPSNLEFKKIREIKILPRNGCFYVEWVYQLEVD
;
A
#
# COMPACT_ATOMS: atom_id res chain seq x y z
N MET A 1 -9.28 1.11 -12.64
CA MET A 1 -8.86 0.15 -13.69
C MET A 1 -7.35 -0.12 -13.74
N ARG A 2 -6.48 0.87 -13.47
CA ARG A 2 -5.01 0.76 -13.60
C ARG A 2 -4.36 -0.48 -12.94
N GLY A 3 -4.70 -0.79 -11.70
CA GLY A 3 -4.10 -1.93 -11.00
C GLY A 3 -4.42 -3.31 -11.61
N VAL A 4 -5.62 -3.48 -12.18
CA VAL A 4 -6.00 -4.73 -12.87
C VAL A 4 -5.19 -4.84 -14.16
N THR A 5 -5.17 -3.79 -14.97
CA THR A 5 -4.39 -3.75 -16.22
C THR A 5 -2.89 -3.98 -16.00
N GLU A 6 -2.31 -3.39 -14.95
CA GLU A 6 -0.90 -3.60 -14.58
C GLU A 6 -0.63 -5.05 -14.18
N SER A 7 -1.52 -5.65 -13.38
CA SER A 7 -1.39 -7.06 -12.97
C SER A 7 -1.41 -8.00 -14.18
N PHE A 8 -2.32 -7.77 -15.13
CA PHE A 8 -2.40 -8.60 -16.35
C PHE A 8 -1.24 -8.35 -17.31
N LYS A 9 -0.73 -7.12 -17.41
CA LYS A 9 0.47 -6.80 -18.19
C LYS A 9 1.69 -7.56 -17.65
N SER A 10 1.92 -7.49 -16.34
CA SER A 10 3.01 -8.23 -15.68
C SER A 10 2.87 -9.75 -15.86
N TYR A 11 1.65 -10.28 -15.70
CA TYR A 11 1.37 -11.70 -15.92
C TYR A 11 1.74 -12.14 -17.35
N LYS A 12 1.38 -11.35 -18.37
CA LYS A 12 1.71 -11.66 -19.78
C LYS A 12 3.22 -11.70 -20.02
N GLU A 13 3.95 -10.71 -19.51
CA GLU A 13 5.41 -10.64 -19.65
C GLU A 13 6.12 -11.80 -18.95
N LEU A 14 5.70 -12.13 -17.72
CA LEU A 14 6.24 -13.28 -16.98
C LEU A 14 5.90 -14.61 -17.65
N SER A 15 4.69 -14.74 -18.20
CA SER A 15 4.26 -15.96 -18.89
C SER A 15 5.08 -16.20 -20.15
N TYR A 16 5.36 -15.13 -20.90
CA TYR A 16 6.25 -15.19 -22.06
C TYR A 16 7.68 -15.59 -21.67
N LYS A 17 8.24 -15.02 -20.61
CA LYS A 17 9.57 -15.40 -20.11
C LYS A 17 9.64 -16.85 -19.62
N HIS A 18 8.59 -17.36 -18.99
CA HIS A 18 8.49 -18.75 -18.57
C HIS A 18 8.41 -19.70 -19.78
N TYR A 19 7.64 -19.33 -20.81
CA TYR A 19 7.59 -20.08 -22.07
C TYR A 19 8.96 -20.17 -22.76
N LEU A 20 9.76 -19.11 -22.68
CA LEU A 20 11.15 -19.09 -23.17
C LEU A 20 12.16 -19.79 -22.23
N GLU A 21 11.70 -20.54 -21.22
CA GLU A 21 12.52 -21.23 -20.19
C GLU A 21 13.45 -20.32 -19.37
N LYS A 22 13.28 -18.99 -19.44
CA LYS A 22 14.05 -18.01 -18.66
C LYS A 22 13.59 -17.90 -17.21
N LEU A 23 12.46 -18.53 -16.86
CA LEU A 23 11.91 -18.57 -15.51
C LEU A 23 11.53 -20.00 -15.13
N LYS A 24 12.08 -20.49 -14.02
CA LYS A 24 11.82 -21.82 -13.49
C LYS A 24 10.35 -22.03 -13.09
N ASN A 25 9.72 -20.98 -12.56
CA ASN A 25 8.37 -21.06 -12.00
C ASN A 25 7.32 -20.46 -12.94
N LYS A 26 6.21 -21.17 -13.13
CA LYS A 26 5.06 -20.69 -13.89
C LYS A 26 4.34 -19.58 -13.12
N PRO A 27 4.10 -18.40 -13.74
CA PRO A 27 3.34 -17.34 -13.09
C PRO A 27 1.87 -17.74 -12.92
N GLN A 28 1.26 -17.30 -11.81
CA GLN A 28 -0.17 -17.51 -11.55
C GLN A 28 -1.00 -16.36 -12.13
N LEU A 29 -2.22 -16.71 -12.59
CA LEU A 29 -3.17 -15.71 -13.08
C LEU A 29 -3.57 -14.76 -11.94
N PRO A 30 -3.56 -13.42 -12.16
CA PRO A 30 -4.03 -12.46 -11.17
C PRO A 30 -5.48 -12.74 -10.75
N LYS A 31 -5.74 -12.74 -9.44
CA LYS A 31 -7.08 -13.00 -8.88
C LYS A 31 -7.72 -11.70 -8.41
N TYR A 32 -9.03 -11.60 -8.59
CA TYR A 32 -9.83 -10.53 -8.01
C TYR A 32 -9.91 -10.68 -6.48
N ARG A 33 -10.16 -9.55 -5.81
CA ARG A 33 -10.44 -9.54 -4.37
C ARG A 33 -11.76 -10.30 -4.13
N LYS A 34 -11.74 -11.22 -3.16
CA LYS A 34 -12.95 -11.93 -2.70
C LYS A 34 -14.00 -10.92 -2.21
N LYS A 35 -15.29 -11.21 -2.43
CA LYS A 35 -16.40 -10.40 -1.91
C LYS A 35 -16.28 -10.25 -0.39
N GLY A 36 -16.41 -9.04 0.13
CA GLY A 36 -16.22 -8.73 1.56
C GLY A 36 -14.76 -8.74 2.02
N GLY A 37 -13.80 -9.01 1.13
CA GLY A 37 -12.38 -8.98 1.46
C GLY A 37 -11.87 -7.57 1.75
N LEU A 38 -10.89 -7.48 2.65
CA LEU A 38 -10.23 -6.21 2.96
C LEU A 38 -9.33 -5.76 1.80
N GLY A 39 -9.18 -4.44 1.68
CA GLY A 39 -8.37 -3.83 0.64
C GLY A 39 -7.20 -3.04 1.20
N VAL A 40 -6.20 -2.82 0.33
CA VAL A 40 -5.15 -1.85 0.60
C VAL A 40 -5.75 -0.45 0.60
N ILE A 41 -5.43 0.33 1.63
CA ILE A 41 -5.79 1.75 1.74
C ILE A 41 -4.52 2.57 1.65
N THR A 42 -4.51 3.59 0.80
CA THR A 42 -3.36 4.48 0.61
C THR A 42 -3.70 5.89 1.05
N TYR A 43 -2.79 6.51 1.80
CA TYR A 43 -2.88 7.91 2.21
C TYR A 43 -1.71 8.71 1.62
N PRO A 44 -1.98 9.74 0.79
CA PRO A 44 -0.94 10.60 0.28
C PRO A 44 -0.36 11.47 1.40
N LYS A 45 0.92 11.89 1.26
CA LYS A 45 1.61 12.77 2.23
C LYS A 45 0.78 13.98 2.64
N GLN A 46 0.04 14.58 1.70
CA GLN A 46 -0.78 15.77 1.97
C GLN A 46 -1.78 15.57 3.11
N ALA A 47 -2.32 14.35 3.28
CA ALA A 47 -3.26 14.01 4.34
C ALA A 47 -2.57 13.71 5.69
N LEU A 48 -1.26 13.44 5.69
CA LEU A 48 -0.49 13.04 6.86
C LEU A 48 0.08 14.26 7.60
N ARG A 49 0.20 14.15 8.91
CA ARG A 49 0.83 15.17 9.76
C ARG A 49 1.73 14.52 10.79
N LEU A 50 3.02 14.85 10.78
CA LEU A 50 3.95 14.46 11.83
C LEU A 50 3.77 15.37 13.05
N LYS A 51 3.60 14.79 14.23
CA LYS A 51 3.69 15.49 15.52
C LYS A 51 4.61 14.69 16.45
N GLY A 52 5.75 15.26 16.80
CA GLY A 52 6.79 14.53 17.53
C GLY A 52 7.23 13.30 16.74
N ASN A 53 7.18 12.12 17.38
CA ASN A 53 7.54 10.85 16.76
C ASN A 53 6.33 10.05 16.21
N GLN A 54 5.18 10.71 16.02
CA GLN A 54 3.96 10.07 15.57
C GLN A 54 3.37 10.76 14.35
N VAL A 55 2.81 9.97 13.45
CA VAL A 55 2.10 10.45 12.26
C VAL A 55 0.60 10.29 12.47
N ARG A 56 -0.11 11.41 12.36
CA ARG A 56 -1.57 11.43 12.33
C ARG A 56 -2.08 10.98 10.98
N VAL A 57 -2.94 9.98 10.98
CA VAL A 57 -3.65 9.49 9.80
C VAL A 57 -5.14 9.79 9.96
N PRO A 58 -5.73 10.63 9.10
CA PRO A 58 -7.14 10.98 9.20
C PRO A 58 -8.04 9.81 8.76
N LEU A 59 -9.17 9.67 9.45
CA LEU A 59 -10.24 8.75 9.05
C LEU A 59 -11.31 9.49 8.24
N GLY A 60 -12.08 8.73 7.45
CA GLY A 60 -13.13 9.29 6.61
C GLY A 60 -14.28 9.89 7.43
N LYS A 61 -14.98 10.89 6.86
CA LYS A 61 -16.12 11.56 7.52
C LYS A 61 -17.19 10.60 8.04
N LYS A 62 -17.46 9.52 7.31
CA LYS A 62 -18.40 8.46 7.73
C LYS A 62 -17.94 7.74 9.00
N VAL A 63 -16.64 7.46 9.11
CA VAL A 63 -16.05 6.83 10.30
C VAL A 63 -16.13 7.79 11.48
N LYS A 64 -15.84 9.08 11.26
CA LYS A 64 -16.01 10.11 12.30
C LYS A 64 -17.46 10.23 12.78
N ALA A 65 -18.43 10.19 11.88
CA ALA A 65 -19.84 10.26 12.25
C ALA A 65 -20.31 9.01 13.03
N ALA A 66 -19.91 7.82 12.58
CA ALA A 66 -20.35 6.56 13.19
C ALA A 66 -19.64 6.25 14.52
N PHE A 67 -18.33 6.46 14.58
CA PHE A 67 -17.50 6.03 15.71
C PHE A 67 -16.99 7.18 16.58
N LYS A 68 -17.22 8.44 16.19
CA LYS A 68 -16.69 9.64 16.86
C LYS A 68 -15.16 9.70 16.90
N ILE A 69 -14.47 8.93 16.05
CA ILE A 69 -13.01 8.92 15.90
C ILE A 69 -12.65 9.61 14.58
N ASP A 70 -11.80 10.63 14.65
CA ASP A 70 -11.42 11.43 13.48
C ASP A 70 -10.10 11.00 12.83
N SER A 71 -9.23 10.35 13.59
CA SER A 71 -7.87 10.00 13.20
C SER A 71 -7.27 8.97 14.14
N PHE A 72 -6.20 8.32 13.69
CA PHE A 72 -5.36 7.47 14.53
C PHE A 72 -3.89 7.89 14.34
N TRP A 73 -3.04 7.38 15.23
CA TRP A 73 -1.63 7.72 15.29
C TRP A 73 -0.77 6.49 15.02
N LEU A 74 0.27 6.67 14.23
CA LEU A 74 1.27 5.65 13.94
C LEU A 74 2.63 6.14 14.40
N ASN A 75 3.42 5.28 15.04
CA ASN A 75 4.81 5.60 15.34
C ASN A 75 5.59 5.75 14.04
N PHE A 76 6.35 6.84 13.94
CA PHE A 76 7.20 7.08 12.78
C PHE A 76 8.51 6.28 12.91
N PRO A 77 8.94 5.56 11.86
CA PRO A 77 10.20 4.83 11.90
C PRO A 77 11.40 5.79 11.98
N SER A 78 12.36 5.47 12.85
CA SER A 78 13.52 6.33 13.13
C SER A 78 14.54 6.40 11.98
N ASN A 79 14.51 5.41 11.08
CA ASN A 79 15.44 5.32 9.95
C ASN A 79 14.99 6.07 8.70
N LEU A 80 13.86 6.78 8.74
CA LEU A 80 13.32 7.53 7.60
C LEU A 80 13.18 9.01 7.93
N GLU A 81 13.20 9.84 6.88
CA GLU A 81 12.87 11.25 7.00
C GLU A 81 11.44 11.51 6.51
N PHE A 82 10.61 12.16 7.34
CA PHE A 82 9.22 12.44 6.97
C PHE A 82 9.09 13.30 5.70
N LYS A 83 10.11 14.13 5.41
CA LYS A 83 10.17 14.95 4.19
C LYS A 83 10.22 14.10 2.91
N LYS A 84 10.82 12.91 2.96
CA LYS A 84 10.98 12.00 1.80
C LYS A 84 9.78 11.09 1.58
N ILE A 85 8.86 11.01 2.54
CA ILE A 85 7.64 10.19 2.44
C ILE A 85 6.72 10.76 1.35
N ARG A 86 6.22 9.89 0.48
CA ARG A 86 5.21 10.19 -0.55
C ARG A 86 3.82 9.78 -0.12
N GLU A 87 3.71 8.60 0.47
CA GLU A 87 2.44 8.02 0.91
C GLU A 87 2.68 6.92 1.96
N ILE A 88 1.62 6.57 2.69
CA ILE A 88 1.56 5.33 3.46
C ILE A 88 0.52 4.40 2.86
N LYS A 89 0.76 3.09 2.93
CA LYS A 89 -0.23 2.06 2.58
C LYS A 89 -0.50 1.18 3.78
N ILE A 90 -1.78 0.86 4.01
CA ILE A 90 -2.22 -0.07 5.03
C ILE A 90 -2.68 -1.33 4.32
N LEU A 91 -1.99 -2.45 4.58
CA LEU A 91 -2.21 -3.71 3.88
C LEU A 91 -2.72 -4.78 4.85
N PRO A 92 -3.87 -5.41 4.56
CA PRO A 92 -4.31 -6.59 5.29
C PRO A 92 -3.56 -7.82 4.78
N ARG A 93 -2.67 -8.40 5.60
CA ARG A 93 -1.91 -9.62 5.27
C ARG A 93 -1.78 -10.51 6.49
N ASN A 94 -1.94 -11.82 6.33
CA ASN A 94 -1.78 -12.81 7.41
C ASN A 94 -2.59 -12.53 8.69
N GLY A 95 -3.79 -11.96 8.56
CA GLY A 95 -4.64 -11.60 9.71
C GLY A 95 -4.24 -10.30 10.43
N CYS A 96 -3.18 -9.62 9.97
CA CYS A 96 -2.68 -8.38 10.54
C CYS A 96 -2.75 -7.22 9.52
N PHE A 97 -2.66 -5.99 10.03
CA PHE A 97 -2.49 -4.80 9.21
C PHE A 97 -1.03 -4.34 9.24
N TYR A 98 -0.42 -4.24 8.07
CA TYR A 98 0.94 -3.71 7.90
C TYR A 98 0.87 -2.28 7.39
N VAL A 99 1.79 -1.44 7.87
CA VAL A 99 1.99 -0.09 7.36
C VAL A 99 3.26 -0.09 6.50
N GLU A 100 3.09 0.19 5.21
CA GLU A 100 4.20 0.44 4.29
C GLU A 100 4.41 1.96 4.15
N TRP A 101 5.64 2.39 4.40
CA TRP A 101 6.09 3.77 4.15
C TRP A 101 6.71 3.85 2.76
N VAL A 102 6.08 4.59 1.86
CA VAL A 102 6.62 4.82 0.51
C VAL A 102 7.37 6.13 0.50
N TYR A 103 8.64 6.09 0.12
CA TYR A 103 9.51 7.25 0.08
C TYR A 103 10.32 7.29 -1.21
N GLN A 104 10.80 8.48 -1.56
CA GLN A 104 11.67 8.67 -2.71
C GLN A 104 13.13 8.56 -2.27
N LEU A 105 13.91 7.81 -3.05
CA LEU A 105 15.36 7.82 -2.99
C LEU A 105 15.86 8.85 -4.01
N GLU A 106 16.84 9.66 -3.62
CA GLU A 106 17.67 10.38 -4.58
C GLU A 106 18.65 9.34 -5.14
N VAL A 107 18.61 9.15 -6.46
CA VAL A 107 19.54 8.28 -7.17
C VAL A 107 20.59 9.22 -7.75
N ASP A 108 21.79 9.18 -7.19
CA ASP A 108 22.98 9.80 -7.76
C ASP A 108 23.47 9.03 -9.00
#